data_AF-A0A959T753-F1
#
_entry.id   AF-A0A959T753-F1
#
_cell.length_a   1.000
_cell.length_b   1.000
_cell.length_c   1.000
_cell.angle_alpha   90.00
_cell.angle_beta   90.00
_cell.angle_gamma   90.00
#
_symmetry.space_group_name_H-M   'P 1'
#
loop_
_entity.id
_entity.type
_entity.pdbx_description
1 polymer ?
#
loop_
_entity_poly.entity_id
_entity_poly.type
_entity_poly.pdbx_seq_one_letter_code
_entity_poly.pdbx_strand_id
1 'polypeptide(L)'
;FLGTDALGEAQVGQFVLVVALGGVGLAAVLTLISAIAARAGSGLGLMAILGFPVVLPMLLSVMRASKGALDGLPWSVNSTYVLWIVALDVLTVALAWLLFPYLWRD
;
A
#
# COMPACT_ATOMS: atom_id res chain seq x y z
N PHE A 1 17.21 -16.82 21.77
CA PHE A 1 15.74 -16.95 21.62
C PHE A 1 15.13 -15.80 20.80
N LEU A 2 15.84 -14.69 20.58
CA LEU A 2 15.83 -13.97 19.30
C LEU A 2 17.30 -13.83 18.91
N GLY A 3 17.82 -14.82 18.18
CA GLY A 3 19.23 -14.83 17.76
C GLY A 3 19.50 -13.65 16.85
N THR A 4 20.68 -13.03 16.97
CA THR A 4 21.15 -12.01 16.03
C THR A 4 21.24 -12.54 14.59
N ASP A 5 21.18 -13.86 14.43
CA ASP A 5 21.13 -14.58 13.15
C ASP A 5 19.96 -14.14 12.27
N ALA A 6 18.80 -13.82 12.86
CA ALA A 6 17.64 -13.31 12.11
C ALA A 6 17.89 -11.92 11.51
N LEU A 7 18.78 -11.12 12.11
CA LEU A 7 19.20 -9.82 11.57
C LEU A 7 20.41 -9.94 10.63
N GLY A 8 21.13 -11.07 10.67
CA GLY A 8 22.29 -11.33 9.82
C GLY A 8 21.91 -11.59 8.37
N GLU A 9 20.79 -12.28 8.14
CA GLU A 9 20.24 -12.56 6.81
C GLU A 9 19.28 -11.46 6.31
N ALA A 10 18.86 -10.56 7.20
CA ALA A 10 17.87 -9.54 6.90
C ALA A 10 18.39 -8.54 5.87
N GLN A 11 17.64 -8.37 4.78
CA GLN A 11 17.97 -7.41 3.73
C GLN A 11 17.33 -6.05 4.07
N VAL A 12 17.97 -5.34 5.01
CA VAL A 12 17.48 -4.07 5.58
C VAL A 12 17.11 -3.04 4.51
N GLY A 13 17.89 -2.94 3.43
CA GLY A 13 17.60 -2.02 2.33
C GLY A 13 16.27 -2.30 1.63
N GLN A 14 15.91 -3.58 1.43
CA GLN A 14 14.63 -3.96 0.86
C GLN A 14 13.49 -3.72 1.83
N PHE A 15 13.70 -4.01 3.11
CA PHE A 15 12.70 -3.77 4.15
C PHE A 15 12.33 -2.29 4.23
N VAL A 16 13.32 -1.39 4.29
CA VAL A 16 13.09 0.06 4.34
C VAL A 16 12.37 0.54 3.08
N LEU A 17 12.76 0.04 1.90
CA LEU A 17 12.08 0.36 0.63
C LEU A 17 10.61 -0.05 0.66
N VAL A 18 10.32 -1.29 1.06
CA VAL A 18 8.95 -1.83 1.14
C VAL A 18 8.10 -1.05 2.13
N VAL A 19 8.64 -0.72 3.30
CA VAL A 19 7.91 0.05 4.32
C VAL A 19 7.65 1.48 3.85
N ALA A 20 8.62 2.12 3.18
CA ALA A 20 8.44 3.46 2.63
C ALA A 20 7.38 3.49 1.52
N LEU A 21 7.47 2.58 0.54
CA LEU A 21 6.48 2.45 -0.53
C LEU A 21 5.10 2.12 0.04
N GLY A 22 5.04 1.10 0.91
CA GLY A 22 3.82 0.70 1.59
C GLY A 22 3.17 1.85 2.35
N GLY A 23 3.94 2.65 3.07
CA GLY A 23 3.47 3.82 3.80
C GLY A 23 2.89 4.90 2.88
N VAL A 24 3.58 5.21 1.77
CA VAL A 24 3.11 6.18 0.78
C VAL A 24 1.80 5.72 0.14
N GLY A 25 1.72 4.46 -0.29
CA GLY A 25 0.53 3.89 -0.88
C GLY A 25 -0.68 3.89 0.05
N LEU A 26 -0.46 3.49 1.30
CA LEU A 26 -1.52 3.46 2.31
C LEU A 26 -2.03 4.86 2.63
N ALA A 27 -1.13 5.85 2.74
CA ALA A 27 -1.49 7.25 2.90
C ALA A 27 -2.28 7.77 1.69
N ALA A 28 -1.89 7.43 0.47
CA ALA A 28 -2.59 7.82 -0.76
C ALA A 28 -4.00 7.22 -0.83
N VAL A 29 -4.14 5.92 -0.53
CA VAL A 29 -5.44 5.23 -0.51
C VAL A 29 -6.36 5.86 0.54
N LEU A 30 -5.88 6.06 1.77
CA LEU A 30 -6.67 6.70 2.83
C LEU A 30 -7.09 8.13 2.48
N THR A 31 -6.20 8.90 1.84
CA THR A 31 -6.49 10.27 1.38
C THR A 31 -7.58 10.27 0.32
N LEU A 32 -7.49 9.38 -0.67
CA LEU A 32 -8.49 9.23 -1.73
C LEU A 32 -9.85 8.84 -1.16
N ILE A 33 -9.86 7.87 -0.25
CA ILE A 33 -11.06 7.42 0.44
C ILE A 33 -11.69 8.59 1.24
N SER A 34 -10.88 9.40 1.94
CA SER A 34 -11.35 10.59 2.65
C SER A 34 -11.94 11.66 1.72
N ALA A 35 -11.31 11.89 0.56
CA ALA A 35 -11.78 12.84 -0.44
C ALA A 35 -13.14 12.44 -1.06
N ILE A 36 -13.33 11.14 -1.33
CA ILE A 36 -14.62 10.60 -1.79
C ILE A 36 -15.69 10.78 -0.71
N ALA A 37 -15.37 10.44 0.54
CA ALA A 37 -16.29 10.55 1.66
C ALA A 37 -16.77 11.99 1.89
N ALA A 38 -15.88 12.98 1.71
CA ALA A 38 -16.21 14.39 1.84
C ALA A 38 -17.21 14.88 0.78
N ARG A 39 -17.29 14.23 -0.39
CA ARG A 39 -18.14 14.65 -1.51
C ARG A 39 -19.42 13.82 -1.65
N ALA A 40 -19.39 12.54 -1.28
CA ALA A 40 -20.46 11.59 -1.62
C ALA A 40 -21.82 11.86 -0.93
N GLY A 41 -21.91 12.74 0.08
CA GLY A 41 -23.15 13.14 0.78
C GLY A 41 -23.91 12.01 1.49
N SER A 42 -23.66 10.75 1.15
CA SER A 42 -24.36 9.53 1.54
C SER A 42 -23.44 8.61 2.35
N GLY A 43 -23.05 9.10 3.53
CA GLY A 43 -22.55 8.30 4.65
C GLY A 43 -21.22 7.53 4.47
N LEU A 44 -20.60 7.24 5.60
CA LEU A 44 -19.41 6.38 5.74
C LEU A 44 -19.50 5.00 5.04
N GLY A 45 -20.69 4.59 4.55
CA GLY A 45 -20.93 3.30 3.90
C GLY A 45 -20.26 3.15 2.52
N LEU A 46 -20.34 4.16 1.65
CA LEU A 46 -19.66 4.12 0.33
C LEU A 46 -18.14 4.09 0.46
N MET A 47 -17.62 4.82 1.46
CA MET A 47 -16.20 4.86 1.84
C MET A 47 -15.69 3.47 2.27
N ALA A 48 -16.47 2.75 3.07
CA ALA A 48 -16.12 1.41 3.55
C ALA A 48 -16.19 0.33 2.46
N ILE A 49 -17.19 0.40 1.58
CA ILE A 49 -17.39 -0.60 0.50
C ILE A 49 -16.26 -0.54 -0.53
N LEU A 50 -15.77 0.66 -0.87
CA LEU A 50 -14.70 0.82 -1.87
C LEU A 50 -13.30 0.74 -1.26
N GLY A 51 -13.11 1.24 -0.03
CA GLY A 51 -11.80 1.27 0.61
C GLY A 51 -11.32 -0.09 1.09
N PHE A 52 -12.22 -0.90 1.66
CA PHE A 52 -11.86 -2.18 2.26
C PHE A 52 -11.24 -3.19 1.25
N PRO A 53 -11.80 -3.38 0.03
CA PRO A 53 -11.21 -4.27 -0.97
C PRO A 53 -9.84 -3.86 -1.48
N VAL A 54 -9.47 -2.57 -1.38
CA VAL A 54 -8.19 -2.05 -1.86
C VAL A 54 -7.13 -2.00 -0.75
N VAL A 55 -7.54 -1.64 0.47
CA VAL A 55 -6.63 -1.56 1.62
C VAL A 55 -6.12 -2.93 2.04
N LEU A 56 -6.96 -3.97 2.00
CA LEU A 56 -6.55 -5.34 2.35
C LEU A 56 -5.43 -5.91 1.46
N PRO A 57 -5.54 -5.94 0.12
CA PRO A 57 -4.47 -6.47 -0.74
C PRO A 57 -3.20 -5.63 -0.64
N MET A 58 -3.31 -4.32 -0.42
CA MET A 58 -2.19 -3.43 -0.15
C MET A 58 -1.44 -3.86 1.12
N LEU A 59 -2.17 -3.98 2.24
CA LEU A 59 -1.62 -4.43 3.52
C LEU A 59 -0.97 -5.82 3.41
N LEU A 60 -1.65 -6.77 2.77
CA LEU A 60 -1.14 -8.13 2.59
C LEU A 60 0.16 -8.15 1.77
N SER A 61 0.24 -7.32 0.73
CA SER A 61 1.44 -7.22 -0.12
C SER A 61 2.62 -6.63 0.66
N VAL A 62 2.40 -5.54 1.41
CA VAL A 62 3.42 -4.90 2.26
C VAL A 62 3.89 -5.85 3.36
N MET A 63 2.97 -6.57 4.02
CA MET A 63 3.32 -7.55 5.06
C MET A 63 4.16 -8.69 4.49
N ARG A 64 3.78 -9.25 3.33
CA ARG A 64 4.53 -10.34 2.68
C ARG A 64 5.91 -9.88 2.22
N ALA A 65 6.01 -8.70 1.62
CA ALA A 65 7.29 -8.15 1.17
C ALA A 65 8.22 -7.81 2.33
N SER A 66 7.66 -7.25 3.42
CA SER A 66 8.40 -6.93 4.65
C SER A 66 8.92 -8.20 5.32
N LYS A 67 8.06 -9.21 5.46
CA LYS A 67 8.44 -10.52 5.98
C LYS A 67 9.52 -11.17 5.11
N GLY A 68 9.38 -11.10 3.79
CA GLY A 68 10.37 -11.65 2.87
C GLY A 68 11.74 -10.98 2.99
N ALA A 69 11.78 -9.66 3.18
CA ALA A 69 13.02 -8.93 3.41
C ALA A 69 13.68 -9.29 4.75
N LEU A 70 12.88 -9.50 5.81
CA LEU A 70 13.37 -9.91 7.14
C LEU A 70 13.85 -11.38 7.16
N ASP A 71 13.17 -12.26 6.43
CA ASP A 71 13.54 -13.67 6.27
C ASP A 71 14.74 -13.86 5.31
N GLY A 72 15.30 -12.77 4.77
CA GLY A 72 16.47 -12.80 3.88
C GLY A 72 16.20 -13.32 2.48
N LEU A 73 14.94 -13.30 2.00
CA LEU A 73 14.61 -13.81 0.67
C LEU A 73 15.37 -13.06 -0.44
N PRO A 74 15.80 -13.76 -1.50
CA PRO A 74 16.44 -13.11 -2.63
C PRO A 74 15.47 -12.13 -3.32
N TRP A 75 16.05 -11.05 -3.87
CA TRP A 75 15.29 -10.00 -4.56
C TRP A 75 14.40 -10.53 -5.69
N SER A 76 14.80 -11.61 -6.37
CA SER A 76 14.00 -12.22 -7.44
C SER A 76 12.60 -12.65 -6.97
N VAL A 77 12.46 -13.07 -5.71
CA VAL A 77 11.17 -13.46 -5.13
C VAL A 77 10.46 -12.22 -4.56
N ASN A 78 11.18 -11.39 -3.82
CA ASN A 78 10.59 -10.24 -3.12
C ASN A 78 10.12 -9.13 -4.09
N SER A 79 10.82 -8.96 -5.22
CA SER A 79 10.50 -7.97 -6.26
C SER A 79 9.11 -8.13 -6.84
N THR A 80 8.55 -9.35 -6.86
CA THR A 80 7.17 -9.57 -7.31
C THR A 80 6.18 -8.86 -6.38
N TYR A 81 6.38 -8.93 -5.06
CA TYR A 81 5.54 -8.22 -4.10
C TYR A 81 5.76 -6.71 -4.14
N VAL A 82 7.00 -6.26 -4.33
CA VAL A 82 7.32 -4.84 -4.52
C VAL A 82 6.62 -4.29 -5.77
N LEU A 83 6.62 -5.05 -6.87
CA LEU A 83 5.92 -4.68 -8.11
C LEU A 83 4.41 -4.53 -7.87
N TRP A 84 3.80 -5.44 -7.10
CA TRP A 84 2.38 -5.33 -6.72
C TRP A 84 2.09 -4.07 -5.91
N ILE A 85 2.96 -3.73 -4.94
CA ILE A 85 2.83 -2.50 -4.14
C ILE A 85 2.90 -1.28 -5.06
N VAL A 86 3.92 -1.19 -5.93
CA VAL A 86 4.08 -0.08 -6.87
C VAL A 86 2.90 0.03 -7.84
N ALA A 87 2.39 -1.09 -8.35
CA ALA A 87 1.23 -1.10 -9.23
C ALA A 87 -0.02 -0.55 -8.52
N LEU A 88 -0.24 -0.92 -7.25
CA LEU A 88 -1.33 -0.39 -6.44
C LEU A 88 -1.16 1.11 -6.14
N ASP A 89 0.08 1.57 -5.91
CA ASP A 89 0.38 3.00 -5.71
C ASP A 89 0.07 3.81 -6.96
N VAL A 90 0.56 3.35 -8.12
CA VAL A 90 0.31 4.00 -9.41
C VAL A 90 -1.18 4.03 -9.72
N LEU A 91 -1.90 2.92 -9.50
CA LEU A 91 -3.34 2.86 -9.67
C LEU A 91 -4.05 3.86 -8.76
N THR A 92 -3.65 3.94 -7.49
CA THR A 92 -4.24 4.85 -6.51
C THR A 92 -4.02 6.31 -6.90
N VAL A 93 -2.81 6.67 -7.33
CA VAL A 93 -2.49 8.03 -7.79
C VAL A 93 -3.25 8.35 -9.08
N ALA A 94 -3.36 7.41 -10.02
CA ALA A 94 -4.13 7.58 -11.24
C ALA A 94 -5.62 7.80 -10.94
N LEU A 95 -6.19 7.00 -10.04
CA LEU A 95 -7.57 7.17 -9.56
C LEU A 95 -7.76 8.50 -8.86
N ALA A 96 -6.81 8.93 -8.02
CA ALA A 96 -6.85 10.25 -7.39
C ALA A 96 -6.92 11.32 -8.47
N TRP A 97 -6.01 11.27 -9.43
CA TRP A 97 -5.93 12.27 -10.50
C TRP A 97 -7.17 12.29 -11.41
N LEU A 98 -7.82 11.15 -11.64
CA LEU A 98 -9.06 11.04 -12.39
C LEU A 98 -10.28 11.53 -11.58
N LEU A 99 -10.35 11.16 -10.31
CA LEU A 99 -11.48 11.46 -9.43
C LEU A 99 -11.46 12.91 -8.95
N PHE A 100 -10.30 13.52 -8.70
CA PHE A 100 -10.23 14.91 -8.22
C PHE A 100 -10.94 15.92 -9.14
N PRO A 101 -10.77 15.90 -10.48
CA PRO A 101 -11.52 16.73 -11.40
C PRO A 101 -13.01 16.42 -11.47
N TYR A 102 -13.40 15.15 -11.29
CA TYR A 102 -14.81 14.75 -11.27
C TYR A 102 -15.49 15.23 -9.99
N LEU A 103 -14.81 15.04 -8.85
CA LEU A 103 -15.14 15.62 -7.58
C LEU A 103 -15.34 17.14 -7.76
N TRP A 104 -14.38 17.89 -8.31
CA TRP A 104 -14.44 19.37 -8.40
C TRP A 104 -15.33 19.96 -9.48
N ARG A 105 -15.99 19.12 -10.28
CA ARG A 105 -16.89 19.60 -11.34
C ARG A 105 -18.30 19.94 -10.87
N ASP A 106 -18.59 19.78 -9.59
CA ASP A 106 -19.77 20.32 -8.90
C ASP A 106 -19.36 21.24 -7.73
#